data_AF-A0A0W0X4A2-F1
#
_entry.id   AF-A0A0W0X4A2-F1
#
_cell.length_a   1.000
_cell.length_b   1.000
_cell.length_c   1.000
_cell.angle_alpha   90.00
_cell.angle_beta   90.00
_cell.angle_gamma   90.00
#
_symmetry.space_group_name_H-M   'P 1'
#
loop_
_entity.id
_entity.type
_entity.pdbx_description
1 polymer ?
#
loop_
_entity_poly.entity_id
_entity_poly.type
_entity_poly.pdbx_seq_one_letter_code
_entity_poly.pdbx_strand_id
1 'polypeptide(L)'
;MVVNMKAKREVKLIVDTKENVLVKSHQGKLQLDGSTKPLKGQIGVACTIASRERLRTFYGKDAEKSIDPVERKGRETEIILKKVKAIMVSQPLDYSALLEESTRGLEQMSYDPLTEIFKNPAFIHQKTEFAQSRQPLNAVKLYNMSAVDLQAKWAFFTLMDKADQIFGLKNLDWTIDDGFAGLKQALRTNGQIIFQGKYGICFHGGMNVRKHPSESRTDREVYFFKPGSLHASSWTHCVIVDQAKVIDGKAFIFFRDPYNSSTPGTPEKVYMLSYESFVQRISDKYGRVGRPDATYGLVVEQEQSVAVHEDEDPVSSISNLYV
;
A
#
# COMPACT_ATOMS: atom_id res chain seq x y z
N MET A 1 -42.03 26.78 -26.87
CA MET A 1 -41.36 25.62 -26.27
C MET A 1 -40.20 26.12 -25.43
N VAL A 2 -40.27 25.99 -24.12
CA VAL A 2 -39.19 26.41 -23.21
C VAL A 2 -38.20 25.25 -23.11
N VAL A 3 -37.03 25.40 -23.72
CA VAL A 3 -35.94 24.42 -23.61
C VAL A 3 -35.29 24.63 -22.25
N ASN A 4 -35.63 23.75 -21.31
CA ASN A 4 -35.09 23.71 -19.97
C ASN A 4 -33.64 23.18 -20.04
N MET A 5 -32.68 24.07 -20.28
CA MET A 5 -31.26 23.75 -20.21
C MET A 5 -30.90 23.43 -18.76
N LYS A 6 -30.92 22.14 -18.41
CA LYS A 6 -30.26 21.65 -17.19
C LYS A 6 -28.79 22.03 -17.30
N ALA A 7 -28.36 22.98 -16.47
CA ALA A 7 -26.96 23.31 -16.29
C ALA A 7 -26.19 22.01 -16.01
N LYS A 8 -25.34 21.59 -16.95
CA LYS A 8 -24.30 20.62 -16.69
C LYS A 8 -23.44 21.23 -15.60
N ARG A 9 -23.57 20.74 -14.36
CA ARG A 9 -22.58 21.00 -13.32
C ARG A 9 -21.26 20.40 -13.82
N GLU A 10 -20.42 21.22 -14.43
CA GLU A 10 -19.01 20.91 -14.60
C GLU A 10 -18.47 20.62 -13.20
N VAL A 11 -18.14 19.34 -12.98
CA VAL A 11 -17.49 18.90 -11.74
C VAL A 11 -16.12 19.55 -11.76
N LYS A 12 -15.97 20.64 -11.00
CA LYS A 12 -14.69 21.32 -10.78
C LYS A 12 -13.63 20.28 -10.47
N LEU A 13 -12.52 20.35 -11.20
CA LEU A 13 -11.27 19.68 -10.86
C LEU A 13 -11.01 19.94 -9.36
N ILE A 14 -11.04 18.89 -8.54
CA ILE A 14 -10.90 19.05 -7.09
C ILE A 14 -9.43 19.31 -6.80
N VAL A 15 -9.11 20.59 -6.60
CA VAL A 15 -7.82 21.09 -6.11
C VAL A 15 -7.61 20.58 -4.68
N ASP A 16 -6.36 20.33 -4.27
CA ASP A 16 -6.04 20.13 -2.86
C ASP A 16 -6.59 21.31 -2.04
N THR A 17 -7.44 21.03 -1.06
CA THR A 17 -8.03 22.03 -0.17
C THR A 17 -7.80 21.64 1.27
N LYS A 18 -8.00 22.57 2.21
CA LYS A 18 -7.98 22.26 3.64
C LYS A 18 -8.86 21.05 4.01
N GLU A 19 -9.96 20.83 3.30
CA GLU A 19 -10.97 19.79 3.58
C GLU A 19 -10.81 18.51 2.75
N ASN A 20 -10.05 18.55 1.65
CA ASN A 20 -9.86 17.41 0.76
C ASN A 20 -8.41 17.31 0.28
N VAL A 21 -7.82 16.14 0.48
CA VAL A 21 -6.58 15.73 -0.16
C VAL A 21 -6.91 14.63 -1.15
N LEU A 22 -6.53 14.81 -2.41
CA LEU A 22 -6.47 13.77 -3.41
C LEU A 22 -5.06 13.82 -3.99
N VAL A 23 -4.26 12.81 -3.68
CA VAL A 23 -2.92 12.69 -4.25
C VAL A 23 -3.03 11.99 -5.59
N LYS A 24 -2.20 12.42 -6.55
CA LYS A 24 -2.05 11.66 -7.79
C LYS A 24 -1.59 10.26 -7.44
N SER A 25 -2.01 9.27 -8.23
CA SER A 25 -1.44 7.95 -8.09
C SER A 25 0.09 8.08 -8.17
N HIS A 26 0.83 7.45 -7.25
CA HIS A 26 2.22 7.13 -7.56
C HIS A 26 2.14 6.45 -8.91
N GLN A 27 3.03 6.85 -9.79
CA GLN A 27 3.08 6.29 -11.11
C GLN A 27 3.65 4.85 -11.03
N GLY A 28 3.29 4.05 -10.02
CA GLY A 28 3.63 2.63 -9.86
C GLY A 28 2.78 1.76 -10.79
N LYS A 29 2.93 2.05 -12.06
CA LYS A 29 2.91 1.15 -13.20
C LYS A 29 3.45 1.88 -14.41
N LEU A 30 4.35 2.85 -14.22
CA LEU A 30 5.18 3.36 -15.28
C LEU A 30 6.07 2.22 -15.72
N GLN A 31 5.88 1.83 -16.96
CA GLN A 31 7.07 1.57 -17.75
C GLN A 31 7.77 2.91 -18.00
N LEU A 32 9.03 2.82 -18.43
CA LEU A 32 9.84 3.89 -19.03
C LEU A 32 9.11 4.74 -20.11
N ASP A 33 7.86 4.42 -20.48
CA ASP A 33 7.05 5.05 -21.53
C ASP A 33 5.96 6.04 -21.05
N GLY A 34 5.83 6.28 -19.74
CA GLY A 34 4.84 7.25 -19.22
C GLY A 34 3.41 6.73 -19.06
N SER A 35 3.10 5.49 -19.43
CA SER A 35 1.73 4.96 -19.37
C SER A 35 1.35 4.38 -18.00
N THR A 36 0.19 4.77 -17.44
CA THR A 36 -0.32 4.21 -16.18
C THR A 36 -1.12 2.93 -16.44
N LYS A 37 -0.58 1.77 -16.08
CA LYS A 37 -1.37 0.52 -16.14
C LYS A 37 -2.36 0.45 -14.93
N PRO A 38 -3.58 -0.10 -15.12
CA PRO A 38 -4.56 -0.23 -14.04
C PRO A 38 -4.20 -1.34 -13.05
N LEU A 39 -4.74 -1.33 -11.83
CA LEU A 39 -4.54 -2.39 -10.85
C LEU A 39 -5.09 -3.73 -11.40
N LYS A 40 -4.20 -4.72 -11.52
CA LYS A 40 -4.64 -6.10 -11.79
C LYS A 40 -5.15 -6.70 -10.49
N GLY A 41 -6.28 -7.38 -10.55
CA GLY A 41 -6.87 -8.05 -9.41
C GLY A 41 -5.94 -9.15 -8.94
N GLN A 42 -5.85 -9.29 -7.62
CA GLN A 42 -5.08 -10.35 -6.98
C GLN A 42 -6.03 -11.42 -6.45
N ILE A 43 -5.59 -12.66 -6.53
CA ILE A 43 -6.30 -13.82 -5.97
C ILE A 43 -5.46 -14.33 -4.77
N GLY A 44 -6.11 -15.00 -3.82
CA GLY A 44 -5.44 -15.53 -2.63
C GLY A 44 -4.97 -14.43 -1.69
N VAL A 45 -3.77 -14.60 -1.12
CA VAL A 45 -3.17 -13.69 -0.12
C VAL A 45 -2.06 -12.81 -0.71
N ALA A 46 -1.98 -12.70 -2.04
CA ALA A 46 -0.94 -11.97 -2.76
C ALA A 46 -1.04 -10.42 -2.69
N CYS A 47 -2.03 -9.88 -1.99
CA CYS A 47 -2.29 -8.44 -1.88
C CYS A 47 -1.13 -7.65 -1.26
N THR A 48 -0.40 -8.27 -0.33
CA THR A 48 0.77 -7.70 0.36
C THR A 48 1.89 -7.37 -0.63
N ILE A 49 2.19 -8.30 -1.55
CA ILE A 49 3.18 -8.10 -2.61
C ILE A 49 2.64 -7.11 -3.65
N ALA A 50 1.39 -7.27 -4.08
CA ALA A 50 0.82 -6.43 -5.14
C ALA A 50 0.67 -4.95 -4.75
N SER A 51 0.45 -4.66 -3.48
CA SER A 51 0.41 -3.27 -2.99
C SER A 51 1.77 -2.61 -3.08
N ARG A 52 2.84 -3.33 -2.72
CA ARG A 52 4.23 -2.84 -2.82
C ARG A 52 4.66 -2.65 -4.26
N GLU A 53 4.29 -3.60 -5.12
CA GLU A 53 4.41 -3.47 -6.58
C GLU A 53 3.75 -2.19 -7.12
N ARG A 54 2.73 -1.64 -6.44
CA ARG A 54 2.06 -0.40 -6.85
C ARG A 54 2.78 0.88 -6.39
N LEU A 55 3.68 0.81 -5.41
CA LEU A 55 4.45 1.97 -4.97
C LEU A 55 5.88 1.97 -5.49
N ARG A 56 6.50 0.80 -5.66
CA ARG A 56 7.91 0.66 -6.04
C ARG A 56 8.18 0.96 -7.52
N THR A 57 9.43 1.32 -7.82
CA THR A 57 9.98 1.32 -9.17
C THR A 57 10.08 -0.12 -9.70
N PHE A 58 9.70 -0.34 -10.96
CA PHE A 58 9.87 -1.63 -11.63
C PHE A 58 11.17 -1.66 -12.42
N TYR A 59 11.95 -2.70 -12.20
CA TYR A 59 13.19 -2.92 -12.92
C TYR A 59 12.92 -3.76 -14.16
N GLY A 60 13.28 -3.24 -15.33
CA GLY A 60 13.21 -3.95 -16.61
C GLY A 60 14.15 -5.15 -16.65
N LYS A 61 14.07 -5.95 -17.72
CA LYS A 61 15.04 -7.06 -17.93
C LYS A 61 16.48 -6.55 -18.03
N ASP A 62 16.68 -5.34 -18.56
CA ASP A 62 18.01 -4.75 -18.71
C ASP A 62 18.69 -4.48 -17.37
N ALA A 63 17.92 -4.30 -16.29
CA ALA A 63 18.45 -4.13 -14.93
C ALA A 63 19.20 -5.37 -14.42
N GLU A 64 18.95 -6.56 -14.99
CA GLU A 64 19.72 -7.78 -14.68
C GLU A 64 21.20 -7.66 -15.06
N LYS A 65 21.50 -6.77 -16.02
CA LYS A 65 22.87 -6.46 -16.49
C LYS A 65 23.31 -5.05 -16.12
N SER A 66 22.55 -4.33 -15.28
CA SER A 66 22.90 -2.96 -14.90
C SER A 66 24.22 -2.94 -14.14
N ILE A 67 25.03 -1.92 -14.41
CA ILE A 67 26.23 -1.62 -13.64
C ILE A 67 25.88 -1.06 -12.25
N ASP A 68 24.66 -0.52 -12.09
CA ASP A 68 24.18 -0.04 -10.80
C ASP A 68 23.77 -1.23 -9.92
N PRO A 69 24.48 -1.47 -8.79
CA PRO A 69 24.15 -2.55 -7.89
C PRO A 69 22.76 -2.42 -7.26
N VAL A 70 22.21 -1.21 -7.12
CA VAL A 70 20.87 -0.97 -6.56
C VAL A 70 19.81 -1.48 -7.54
N GLU A 71 19.92 -1.14 -8.83
CA GLU A 71 19.00 -1.61 -9.85
C GLU A 71 19.01 -3.13 -9.99
N ARG A 72 20.20 -3.73 -10.01
CA ARG A 72 20.35 -5.19 -10.11
C ARG A 72 19.75 -5.90 -8.91
N LYS A 73 20.03 -5.46 -7.68
CA LYS A 73 19.44 -6.04 -6.45
C LYS A 73 17.93 -5.85 -6.41
N GLY A 74 17.45 -4.69 -6.84
CA GLY A 74 16.03 -4.42 -6.97
C GLY A 74 15.36 -5.43 -7.91
N ARG A 75 15.96 -5.67 -9.08
CA ARG A 75 15.50 -6.65 -10.07
C ARG A 75 15.49 -8.09 -9.55
N GLU A 76 16.57 -8.53 -8.90
CA GLU A 76 16.68 -9.84 -8.27
C GLU A 76 15.56 -10.05 -7.24
N THR A 77 15.32 -9.04 -6.40
CA THR A 77 14.24 -9.05 -5.40
C THR A 77 12.86 -9.16 -6.05
N GLU A 78 12.63 -8.52 -7.20
CA GLU A 78 11.36 -8.70 -7.93
C GLU A 78 11.14 -10.14 -8.38
N ILE A 79 12.20 -10.82 -8.82
CA ILE A 79 12.13 -12.19 -9.32
C ILE A 79 11.77 -13.13 -8.18
N ILE A 80 12.38 -12.93 -7.01
CA ILE A 80 12.05 -13.66 -5.77
C ILE A 80 10.57 -13.46 -5.44
N LEU A 81 10.11 -12.20 -5.35
CA LEU A 81 8.72 -11.91 -5.00
C LEU A 81 7.72 -12.45 -6.03
N LYS A 82 8.06 -12.52 -7.32
CA LYS A 82 7.18 -13.16 -8.33
C LYS A 82 6.96 -14.64 -8.04
N LYS A 83 7.98 -15.37 -7.58
CA LYS A 83 7.86 -16.79 -7.23
C LYS A 83 7.01 -16.97 -5.97
N VAL A 84 7.30 -16.21 -4.92
CA VAL A 84 6.49 -16.20 -3.68
C VAL A 84 5.04 -15.84 -3.99
N LYS A 85 4.81 -14.82 -4.81
CA LYS A 85 3.47 -14.38 -5.22
C LYS A 85 2.68 -15.49 -5.92
N ALA A 86 3.33 -16.29 -6.77
CA ALA A 86 2.67 -17.42 -7.44
C ALA A 86 2.12 -18.45 -6.45
N ILE A 87 2.86 -18.71 -5.36
CA ILE A 87 2.42 -19.57 -4.26
C ILE A 87 1.29 -18.90 -3.48
N MET A 88 1.39 -17.61 -3.17
CA MET A 88 0.36 -16.86 -2.44
C MET A 88 -1.00 -16.76 -3.16
N VAL A 89 -1.02 -17.00 -4.47
CA VAL A 89 -2.25 -17.06 -5.28
C VAL A 89 -2.96 -18.42 -5.15
N SER A 90 -2.26 -19.48 -4.72
CA SER A 90 -2.85 -20.82 -4.57
C SER A 90 -3.98 -20.86 -3.54
N GLN A 91 -5.00 -21.69 -3.82
CA GLN A 91 -6.12 -21.94 -2.92
C GLN A 91 -6.42 -23.45 -2.87
N PRO A 92 -6.23 -24.13 -1.71
CA PRO A 92 -5.70 -23.59 -0.45
C PRO A 92 -4.23 -23.13 -0.57
N LEU A 93 -3.79 -22.25 0.32
CA LEU A 93 -2.40 -21.78 0.36
C LEU A 93 -1.47 -22.92 0.78
N ASP A 94 -0.45 -23.20 -0.04
CA ASP A 94 0.62 -24.14 0.30
C ASP A 94 1.66 -23.47 1.22
N TYR A 95 1.51 -23.69 2.53
CA TYR A 95 2.43 -23.15 3.53
C TYR A 95 3.83 -23.76 3.46
N SER A 96 3.98 -25.02 3.05
CA SER A 96 5.28 -25.66 2.91
C SER A 96 6.07 -25.03 1.77
N ALA A 97 5.43 -24.85 0.61
CA ALA A 97 6.03 -24.15 -0.52
C ALA A 97 6.34 -22.69 -0.18
N LEU A 98 5.45 -22.01 0.57
CA LEU A 98 5.68 -20.63 1.00
C LEU A 98 6.91 -20.51 1.92
N LEU A 99 7.07 -21.45 2.86
CA LEU A 99 8.22 -21.51 3.75
C LEU A 99 9.52 -21.71 2.95
N GLU A 100 9.54 -22.72 2.07
CA GLU A 100 10.70 -23.03 1.23
C GLU A 100 11.09 -21.83 0.37
N GLU A 101 10.14 -21.26 -0.36
CA GLU A 101 10.41 -20.16 -1.29
C GLU A 101 10.83 -18.88 -0.57
N SER A 102 10.23 -18.59 0.59
CA SER A 102 10.60 -17.41 1.37
C SER A 102 12.00 -17.53 1.98
N THR A 103 12.35 -18.73 2.47
CA THR A 103 13.69 -19.04 3.01
C THR A 103 14.74 -18.94 1.91
N ARG A 104 14.48 -19.56 0.76
CA ARG A 104 15.35 -19.47 -0.42
C ARG A 104 15.50 -18.02 -0.91
N GLY A 105 14.44 -17.23 -0.84
CA GLY A 105 14.49 -15.80 -1.15
C GLY A 105 15.45 -15.04 -0.25
N LEU A 106 15.40 -15.28 1.07
CA LEU A 106 16.33 -14.69 2.04
C LEU A 106 17.78 -15.09 1.74
N GLU A 107 18.04 -16.36 1.43
CA GLU A 107 19.37 -16.85 1.06
C GLU A 107 19.89 -16.21 -0.24
N GLN A 108 19.03 -16.06 -1.25
CA GLN A 108 19.37 -15.39 -2.51
C GLN A 108 19.70 -13.90 -2.31
N MET A 109 19.11 -13.28 -1.29
CA MET A 109 19.44 -11.92 -0.85
C MET A 109 20.67 -11.87 0.08
N SER A 110 21.38 -13.00 0.24
CA SER A 110 22.56 -13.17 1.11
C SER A 110 22.31 -12.99 2.61
N TYR A 111 21.10 -13.34 3.08
CA TYR A 111 20.78 -13.40 4.51
C TYR A 111 20.78 -14.83 5.02
N ASP A 112 21.18 -15.02 6.29
CA ASP A 112 20.90 -16.27 7.02
C ASP A 112 19.42 -16.28 7.47
N PRO A 113 18.57 -17.18 6.96
CA PRO A 113 17.14 -17.10 7.18
C PRO A 113 16.74 -17.20 8.66
N LEU A 114 17.33 -18.14 9.42
CA LEU A 114 16.96 -18.35 10.82
C LEU A 114 17.35 -17.16 11.68
N THR A 115 18.55 -16.61 11.48
CA THR A 115 19.00 -15.40 12.20
C THR A 115 18.06 -14.22 11.95
N GLU A 116 17.64 -14.00 10.71
CA GLU A 116 16.74 -12.88 10.39
C GLU A 116 15.31 -13.13 10.87
N ILE A 117 14.81 -14.37 10.81
CA ILE A 117 13.51 -14.74 11.37
C ILE A 117 13.47 -14.49 12.88
N PHE A 118 14.54 -14.82 13.62
CA PHE A 118 14.57 -14.63 15.07
C PHE A 118 14.65 -13.16 15.50
N LYS A 119 15.11 -12.28 14.61
CA LYS A 119 15.05 -10.82 14.80
C LYS A 119 13.70 -10.23 14.41
N ASN A 120 12.84 -10.98 13.73
CA ASN A 120 11.57 -10.46 13.23
C ASN A 120 10.62 -10.11 14.41
N PRO A 121 10.01 -8.92 14.42
CA PRO A 121 9.08 -8.51 15.46
C PRO A 121 7.88 -9.45 15.68
N ALA A 122 7.40 -10.14 14.63
CA ALA A 122 6.32 -11.12 14.76
C ALA A 122 6.79 -12.37 15.54
N PHE A 123 7.99 -12.87 15.24
CA PHE A 123 8.58 -14.00 15.95
C PHE A 123 8.86 -13.65 17.42
N ILE A 124 9.50 -12.51 17.67
CA ILE A 124 9.82 -12.05 19.03
C ILE A 124 8.56 -11.92 19.88
N HIS A 125 7.50 -11.36 19.32
CA HIS A 125 6.23 -11.21 20.00
C HIS A 125 5.62 -12.56 20.37
N GLN A 126 5.49 -13.48 19.41
CA GLN A 126 4.92 -14.80 19.67
C GLN A 126 5.76 -15.61 20.65
N LYS A 127 7.10 -15.48 20.60
CA LYS A 127 8.01 -16.05 21.60
C LYS A 127 7.75 -15.48 23.00
N THR A 128 7.48 -14.18 23.10
CA THR A 128 7.19 -13.51 24.38
C THR A 128 5.85 -13.99 24.94
N GLU A 129 4.80 -14.08 24.13
CA GLU A 129 3.49 -14.61 24.54
C GLU A 129 3.58 -16.08 24.99
N PHE A 130 4.35 -16.89 24.27
CA PHE A 130 4.59 -18.28 24.67
C PHE A 130 5.33 -18.38 26.00
N ALA A 131 6.33 -17.52 26.24
CA ALA A 131 7.07 -17.49 27.49
C ALA A 131 6.24 -16.98 28.69
N GLN A 132 5.19 -16.20 28.44
CA GLN A 132 4.25 -15.77 29.50
C GLN A 132 3.26 -16.87 29.89
N SER A 133 2.91 -17.76 28.94
CA SER A 133 1.95 -18.83 29.15
C SER A 133 2.58 -20.18 29.52
N ARG A 134 3.91 -20.34 29.33
CA ARG A 134 4.67 -21.58 29.51
C ARG A 134 6.11 -21.30 29.97
N GLN A 135 6.93 -22.35 30.09
CA GLN A 135 8.37 -22.16 30.34
C GLN A 135 9.07 -21.44 29.18
N PRO A 136 10.05 -20.56 29.45
CA PRO A 136 10.82 -19.89 28.41
C PRO A 136 11.51 -20.90 27.48
N LEU A 137 11.26 -20.79 26.18
CA LEU A 137 11.97 -21.55 25.16
C LEU A 137 13.02 -20.67 24.47
N ASN A 138 14.15 -21.29 24.09
CA ASN A 138 15.06 -20.63 23.16
C ASN A 138 14.41 -20.55 21.76
N ALA A 139 14.93 -19.64 20.92
CA ALA A 139 14.33 -19.33 19.61
C ALA A 139 14.25 -20.56 18.69
N VAL A 140 15.34 -21.32 18.60
CA VAL A 140 15.44 -22.54 17.77
C VAL A 140 14.38 -23.57 18.17
N LYS A 141 14.23 -23.83 19.47
CA LYS A 141 13.27 -24.79 19.98
C LYS A 141 11.83 -24.35 19.71
N LEU A 142 11.51 -23.07 19.92
CA LEU A 142 10.19 -22.54 19.56
C LEU A 142 9.90 -22.71 18.07
N TYR A 143 10.86 -22.34 17.22
CA TYR A 143 10.72 -22.44 15.78
C TYR A 143 10.46 -23.88 15.34
N ASN A 144 11.31 -24.83 15.76
CA ASN A 144 11.18 -26.24 15.39
C ASN A 144 9.91 -26.92 15.91
N MET A 145 9.35 -26.44 17.02
CA MET A 145 8.09 -26.95 17.57
C MET A 145 6.85 -26.29 16.94
N SER A 146 7.02 -25.20 16.19
CA SER A 146 5.91 -24.46 15.59
C SER A 146 5.39 -25.18 14.34
N ALA A 147 4.09 -25.05 14.10
CA ALA A 147 3.47 -25.57 12.88
C ALA A 147 4.03 -24.87 11.63
N VAL A 148 3.98 -25.57 10.49
CA VAL A 148 4.55 -25.10 9.22
C VAL A 148 3.95 -23.77 8.76
N ASP A 149 2.67 -23.52 9.07
CA ASP A 149 2.00 -22.28 8.70
C ASP A 149 2.55 -21.05 9.45
N LEU A 150 2.93 -21.21 10.72
CA LEU A 150 3.60 -20.17 11.51
C LEU A 150 5.02 -19.93 11.02
N GLN A 151 5.78 -21.00 10.79
CA GLN A 151 7.13 -20.89 10.22
C GLN A 151 7.11 -20.16 8.87
N ALA A 152 6.19 -20.55 7.98
CA ALA A 152 5.99 -19.92 6.68
C ALA A 152 5.65 -18.44 6.80
N LYS A 153 4.76 -18.05 7.72
CA LYS A 153 4.42 -16.64 7.98
C LYS A 153 5.63 -15.84 8.45
N TRP A 154 6.42 -16.37 9.39
CA TRP A 154 7.62 -15.67 9.86
C TRP A 154 8.67 -15.52 8.76
N ALA A 155 8.92 -16.56 7.97
CA ALA A 155 9.84 -16.49 6.82
C ALA A 155 9.35 -15.48 5.79
N PHE A 156 8.06 -15.52 5.43
CA PHE A 156 7.45 -14.58 4.50
C PHE A 156 7.55 -13.13 4.98
N PHE A 157 7.14 -12.84 6.21
CA PHE A 157 7.21 -11.48 6.73
C PHE A 157 8.65 -10.98 6.87
N THR A 158 9.59 -11.86 7.20
CA THR A 158 11.02 -11.52 7.23
C THR A 158 11.53 -11.17 5.83
N LEU A 159 11.17 -11.96 4.81
CA LEU A 159 11.48 -11.65 3.42
C LEU A 159 10.88 -10.31 2.99
N MET A 160 9.62 -10.04 3.34
CA MET A 160 8.99 -8.75 3.04
C MET A 160 9.72 -7.58 3.71
N ASP A 161 10.21 -7.74 4.93
CA ASP A 161 10.96 -6.69 5.65
C ASP A 161 12.27 -6.36 4.94
N LYS A 162 12.95 -7.37 4.38
CA LYS A 162 14.16 -7.17 3.57
C LYS A 162 13.86 -6.57 2.20
N ALA A 163 12.79 -7.03 1.55
CA ALA A 163 12.36 -6.48 0.28
C ALA A 163 11.96 -5.00 0.40
N ASP A 164 11.25 -4.64 1.49
CA ASP A 164 10.86 -3.26 1.77
C ASP A 164 12.11 -2.35 1.91
N GLN A 165 13.18 -2.82 2.56
CA GLN A 165 14.45 -2.09 2.65
C GLN A 165 15.08 -1.85 1.27
N ILE A 166 15.10 -2.85 0.40
CA ILE A 166 15.68 -2.73 -0.96
C ILE A 166 14.85 -1.79 -1.84
N PHE A 167 13.53 -1.80 -1.68
CA PHE A 167 12.63 -0.92 -2.44
C PHE A 167 12.50 0.49 -1.83
N GLY A 168 13.22 0.80 -0.75
CA GLY A 168 13.13 2.11 -0.08
C GLY A 168 11.76 2.36 0.56
N LEU A 169 11.01 1.31 0.87
CA LEU A 169 9.72 1.42 1.56
C LEU A 169 9.97 1.63 3.06
N LYS A 170 9.38 2.69 3.60
CA LYS A 170 9.49 3.05 5.02
C LYS A 170 8.11 3.19 5.64
N ASN A 171 8.03 2.94 6.95
CA ASN A 171 6.85 3.33 7.72
C ASN A 171 6.73 4.85 7.68
N LEU A 172 5.51 5.36 7.66
CA LEU A 172 5.25 6.79 7.85
C LEU A 172 5.56 7.24 9.27
N ASP A 173 5.82 8.53 9.43
CA ASP A 173 5.83 9.17 10.75
C ASP A 173 4.41 9.54 11.23
N TRP A 174 3.37 8.97 10.61
CA TRP A 174 1.98 9.16 11.00
C TRP A 174 1.50 8.04 11.94
N THR A 175 0.84 8.45 13.01
CA THR A 175 0.20 7.63 14.03
C THR A 175 -1.30 7.90 14.08
N ILE A 176 -2.07 7.05 14.76
CA ILE A 176 -3.52 7.25 14.89
C ILE A 176 -3.83 8.53 15.68
N ASP A 177 -3.00 8.88 16.67
CA ASP A 177 -3.17 10.07 17.52
C ASP A 177 -3.00 11.38 16.75
N ASP A 178 -2.28 11.40 15.64
CA ASP A 178 -2.20 12.56 14.74
C ASP A 178 -3.55 12.87 14.06
N GLY A 179 -4.50 11.94 14.14
CA GLY A 179 -5.86 12.11 13.68
C GLY A 179 -6.00 12.26 12.16
N PHE A 180 -7.20 12.66 11.74
CA PHE A 180 -7.52 12.86 10.33
C PHE A 180 -6.73 14.02 9.69
N ALA A 181 -6.38 15.04 10.47
CA ALA A 181 -5.57 16.15 10.01
C ALA A 181 -4.13 15.69 9.69
N GLY A 182 -3.51 14.91 10.59
CA GLY A 182 -2.20 14.30 10.35
C GLY A 182 -2.20 13.40 9.12
N LEU A 183 -3.25 12.60 8.92
CA LEU A 183 -3.32 11.70 7.76
C LEU A 183 -3.39 12.47 6.44
N LYS A 184 -4.16 13.57 6.39
CA LYS A 184 -4.17 14.46 5.23
C LYS A 184 -2.78 15.04 4.95
N GLN A 185 -2.07 15.46 5.98
CA GLN A 185 -0.71 15.97 5.83
C GLN A 185 0.26 14.89 5.34
N ALA A 186 0.17 13.68 5.90
CA ALA A 186 0.98 12.54 5.47
C ALA A 186 0.75 12.20 3.99
N LEU A 187 -0.50 12.24 3.51
CA LEU A 187 -0.82 12.07 2.10
C LEU A 187 -0.17 13.18 1.25
N ARG A 188 -0.31 14.45 1.62
CA ARG A 188 0.31 15.56 0.88
C ARG A 188 1.82 15.42 0.76
N THR A 189 2.47 15.08 1.87
CA THR A 189 3.93 14.99 1.95
C THR A 189 4.47 13.79 1.20
N ASN A 190 3.79 12.64 1.26
CA ASN A 190 4.37 11.37 0.80
C ASN A 190 3.70 10.80 -0.47
N GLY A 191 2.60 11.40 -0.94
CA GLY A 191 1.79 10.81 -2.01
C GLY A 191 0.90 9.70 -1.48
N GLN A 192 0.84 8.56 -2.20
CA GLN A 192 -0.05 7.47 -1.79
C GLN A 192 0.60 6.60 -0.74
N ILE A 193 -0.24 6.08 0.14
CA ILE A 193 0.22 5.30 1.29
C ILE A 193 -0.40 3.91 1.22
N ILE A 194 0.41 2.86 1.38
CA ILE A 194 -0.10 1.50 1.60
C ILE A 194 -0.45 1.36 3.06
N PHE A 195 -1.72 1.08 3.35
CA PHE A 195 -2.15 0.69 4.69
C PHE A 195 -2.46 -0.80 4.76
N GLN A 196 -2.22 -1.39 5.92
CA GLN A 196 -2.54 -2.78 6.19
C GLN A 196 -3.65 -2.85 7.22
N GLY A 197 -4.55 -3.81 7.05
CA GLY A 197 -5.69 -3.98 7.94
C GLY A 197 -6.77 -4.86 7.35
N LYS A 198 -7.95 -4.80 7.97
CA LYS A 198 -9.14 -5.53 7.52
C LYS A 198 -9.96 -4.67 6.55
N TYR A 199 -9.38 -4.44 5.37
CA TYR A 199 -9.96 -3.59 4.33
C TYR A 199 -10.31 -4.37 3.07
N GLY A 200 -11.22 -3.83 2.26
CA GLY A 200 -11.46 -4.32 0.92
C GLY A 200 -12.50 -5.43 0.81
N ILE A 201 -12.78 -5.81 -0.43
CA ILE A 201 -13.86 -6.74 -0.78
C ILE A 201 -13.60 -8.16 -0.24
N CYS A 202 -12.34 -8.53 -0.01
CA CYS A 202 -11.95 -9.84 0.52
C CYS A 202 -12.47 -10.09 1.94
N PHE A 203 -12.76 -9.05 2.73
CA PHE A 203 -13.38 -9.20 4.06
C PHE A 203 -14.86 -8.84 4.10
N HIS A 204 -15.43 -8.30 3.03
CA HIS A 204 -16.83 -7.88 3.00
C HIS A 204 -17.70 -8.75 2.10
N GLY A 205 -17.12 -9.41 1.09
CA GLY A 205 -17.86 -10.11 0.04
C GLY A 205 -18.49 -9.14 -0.97
N GLY A 206 -18.55 -9.55 -2.23
CA GLY A 206 -18.99 -8.67 -3.33
C GLY A 206 -20.43 -8.18 -3.22
N MET A 207 -21.33 -8.99 -2.65
CA MET A 207 -22.74 -8.65 -2.45
C MET A 207 -22.98 -7.54 -1.41
N ASN A 208 -21.95 -7.15 -0.67
CA ASN A 208 -22.00 -6.11 0.37
C ASN A 208 -21.39 -4.78 -0.09
N VAL A 209 -21.06 -4.65 -1.38
CA VAL A 209 -20.53 -3.43 -1.98
C VAL A 209 -21.67 -2.66 -2.67
N ARG A 210 -21.74 -1.35 -2.45
CA ARG A 210 -22.70 -0.45 -3.11
C ARG A 210 -21.98 0.75 -3.72
N LYS A 211 -22.39 1.18 -4.92
CA LYS A 211 -21.84 2.36 -5.59
C LYS A 211 -22.35 3.64 -4.91
N HIS A 212 -21.46 4.58 -4.66
CA HIS A 212 -21.76 5.90 -4.11
C HIS A 212 -22.08 6.87 -5.27
N PRO A 213 -23.33 7.33 -5.43
CA PRO A 213 -23.76 8.02 -6.64
C PRO A 213 -23.12 9.40 -6.81
N SER A 214 -22.95 10.17 -5.73
CA SER A 214 -22.45 11.56 -5.79
C SER A 214 -20.92 11.68 -5.83
N GLU A 215 -20.21 10.65 -5.40
CA GLU A 215 -18.74 10.64 -5.39
C GLU A 215 -18.17 9.87 -6.58
N SER A 216 -19.02 9.18 -7.34
CA SER A 216 -18.64 8.52 -8.59
C SER A 216 -18.62 9.52 -9.76
N ARG A 217 -17.59 9.39 -10.60
CA ARG A 217 -17.33 10.19 -11.80
C ARG A 217 -17.09 9.27 -13.00
N THR A 218 -16.89 9.88 -14.17
CA THR A 218 -16.58 9.17 -15.42
C THR A 218 -15.24 8.44 -15.40
N ASP A 219 -14.29 8.90 -14.58
CA ASP A 219 -12.94 8.38 -14.44
C ASP A 219 -12.73 7.51 -13.18
N ARG A 220 -13.65 7.60 -12.20
CA ARG A 220 -13.51 6.99 -10.87
C ARG A 220 -14.87 6.59 -10.31
N GLU A 221 -15.08 5.32 -10.04
CA GLU A 221 -16.28 4.83 -9.36
C GLU A 221 -16.01 4.57 -7.88
N VAL A 222 -16.79 5.23 -7.03
CA VAL A 222 -16.64 5.12 -5.59
C VAL A 222 -17.66 4.13 -5.04
N TYR A 223 -17.20 3.24 -4.17
CA TYR A 223 -17.99 2.19 -3.55
C TYR A 223 -17.87 2.23 -2.02
N PHE A 224 -18.91 1.79 -1.32
CA PHE A 224 -18.90 1.62 0.13
C PHE A 224 -19.40 0.23 0.51
N PHE A 225 -19.01 -0.22 1.70
CA PHE A 225 -19.41 -1.52 2.24
C PHE A 225 -20.64 -1.36 3.14
N LYS A 226 -21.55 -2.35 3.11
CA LYS A 226 -22.66 -2.40 4.05
C LYS A 226 -22.14 -2.48 5.50
N PRO A 227 -22.73 -1.75 6.45
CA PRO A 227 -22.40 -1.91 7.88
C PRO A 227 -22.53 -3.37 8.34
N GLY A 228 -21.65 -3.81 9.25
CA GLY A 228 -21.70 -5.15 9.83
C GLY A 228 -21.28 -6.31 8.90
N SER A 229 -20.80 -6.03 7.68
CA SER A 229 -20.41 -7.07 6.72
C SER A 229 -18.97 -7.57 6.84
N LEU A 230 -18.23 -7.18 7.90
CA LEU A 230 -16.81 -7.53 8.04
C LEU A 230 -16.63 -8.97 8.53
N HIS A 231 -15.82 -9.75 7.83
CA HIS A 231 -15.48 -11.13 8.17
C HIS A 231 -14.10 -11.24 8.84
N ALA A 232 -13.96 -12.20 9.75
CA ALA A 232 -12.70 -12.50 10.43
C ALA A 232 -11.71 -13.23 9.49
N SER A 233 -10.41 -12.94 9.66
CA SER A 233 -9.33 -13.61 8.91
C SER A 233 -8.01 -13.48 9.67
N SER A 234 -7.13 -14.47 9.56
CA SER A 234 -5.77 -14.43 10.14
C SER A 234 -4.78 -13.60 9.32
N TRP A 235 -5.09 -13.33 8.05
CA TRP A 235 -4.24 -12.53 7.17
C TRP A 235 -4.70 -11.07 7.15
N THR A 236 -3.75 -10.14 7.10
CA THR A 236 -4.05 -8.74 6.83
C THR A 236 -4.10 -8.48 5.33
N HIS A 237 -4.91 -7.51 4.91
CA HIS A 237 -4.95 -7.05 3.52
C HIS A 237 -4.25 -5.71 3.40
N CYS A 238 -3.63 -5.47 2.25
CA CYS A 238 -3.01 -4.19 1.96
C CYS A 238 -3.88 -3.41 0.96
N VAL A 239 -4.15 -2.14 1.28
CA VAL A 239 -4.88 -1.19 0.41
C VAL A 239 -4.07 0.07 0.21
N ILE A 240 -4.40 0.82 -0.84
CA ILE A 240 -3.64 2.00 -1.24
C ILE A 240 -4.53 3.20 -1.08
N VAL A 241 -4.26 4.00 -0.05
CA VAL A 241 -4.99 5.22 0.25
C VAL A 241 -4.44 6.34 -0.63
N ASP A 242 -5.35 7.03 -1.31
CA ASP A 242 -5.01 8.11 -2.23
C ASP A 242 -5.84 9.37 -2.02
N GLN A 243 -6.84 9.32 -1.13
CA GLN A 243 -7.66 10.47 -0.83
C GLN A 243 -8.24 10.42 0.58
N ALA A 244 -8.33 11.60 1.19
CA ALA A 244 -8.98 11.86 2.46
C ALA A 244 -9.85 13.11 2.30
N LYS A 245 -11.16 12.98 2.57
CA LYS A 245 -12.16 14.01 2.29
C LYS A 245 -13.16 14.16 3.43
N VAL A 246 -13.62 15.38 3.69
CA VAL A 246 -14.82 15.63 4.50
C VAL A 246 -16.05 15.68 3.59
N ILE A 247 -17.07 14.89 3.90
CA ILE A 247 -18.37 14.86 3.20
C ILE A 247 -19.45 15.07 4.25
N ASP A 248 -20.24 16.14 4.10
CA ASP A 248 -21.32 16.51 5.02
C ASP A 248 -20.87 16.52 6.51
N GLY A 249 -19.70 17.11 6.76
CA GLY A 249 -19.11 17.21 8.10
C GLY A 249 -18.45 15.92 8.63
N LYS A 250 -18.44 14.83 7.85
CA LYS A 250 -17.84 13.54 8.25
C LYS A 250 -16.56 13.24 7.47
N ALA A 251 -15.54 12.75 8.17
CA ALA A 251 -14.26 12.38 7.57
C ALA A 251 -14.32 10.99 6.91
N PHE A 252 -13.87 10.92 5.67
CA PHE A 252 -13.81 9.69 4.87
C PHE A 252 -12.42 9.48 4.26
N ILE A 253 -12.04 8.21 4.17
CA ILE A 253 -10.81 7.72 3.54
C ILE A 253 -11.18 6.93 2.30
N PHE A 254 -10.48 7.21 1.21
CA PHE A 254 -10.66 6.60 -0.09
C PHE A 254 -9.42 5.78 -0.42
N PHE A 255 -9.63 4.55 -0.87
CA PHE A 255 -8.56 3.62 -1.16
C PHE A 255 -8.87 2.70 -2.32
N ARG A 256 -7.80 2.22 -2.94
CA ARG A 256 -7.84 1.18 -3.97
C ARG A 256 -7.52 -0.17 -3.36
N ASP A 257 -8.28 -1.16 -3.76
CA ASP A 257 -8.15 -2.54 -3.30
C ASP A 257 -7.46 -3.38 -4.40
N PRO A 258 -6.22 -3.85 -4.19
CA PRO A 258 -5.52 -4.71 -5.15
C PRO A 258 -6.25 -6.02 -5.46
N TYR A 259 -7.14 -6.50 -4.57
CA TYR A 259 -7.94 -7.69 -4.83
C TYR A 259 -8.99 -7.45 -5.93
N ASN A 260 -9.58 -6.25 -6.01
CA ASN A 260 -10.59 -5.93 -7.02
C ASN A 260 -9.98 -5.10 -8.17
N SER A 261 -9.73 -5.76 -9.30
CA SER A 261 -9.13 -5.13 -10.48
C SER A 261 -9.93 -3.94 -11.00
N SER A 262 -9.21 -2.92 -11.46
CA SER A 262 -9.73 -1.98 -12.46
C SER A 262 -9.39 -2.51 -13.86
N THR A 263 -10.37 -2.54 -14.76
CA THR A 263 -10.16 -3.00 -16.15
C THR A 263 -9.61 -1.83 -16.99
N PRO A 264 -8.64 -2.04 -17.89
CA PRO A 264 -8.22 -0.98 -18.82
C PRO A 264 -9.42 -0.38 -19.57
N GLY A 265 -9.46 0.94 -19.70
CA GLY A 265 -10.57 1.66 -20.35
C GLY A 265 -11.85 1.76 -19.53
N THR A 266 -11.88 1.24 -18.31
CA THR A 266 -13.01 1.43 -17.36
C THR A 266 -12.61 2.42 -16.25
N PRO A 267 -13.58 3.09 -15.62
CA PRO A 267 -13.32 3.96 -14.48
C PRO A 267 -12.56 3.22 -13.37
N GLU A 268 -11.65 3.91 -12.67
CA GLU A 268 -10.96 3.29 -11.53
C GLU A 268 -11.95 2.98 -10.41
N LYS A 269 -11.94 1.74 -9.91
CA LYS A 269 -12.72 1.37 -8.72
C LYS A 269 -12.01 1.81 -7.45
N VAL A 270 -12.74 2.54 -6.62
CA VAL A 270 -12.26 3.08 -5.35
C VAL A 270 -13.28 2.78 -4.27
N TYR A 271 -12.81 2.49 -3.08
CA TYR A 271 -13.64 2.26 -1.91
C TYR A 271 -13.52 3.42 -0.95
N MET A 272 -14.59 3.72 -0.22
CA MET A 272 -14.61 4.69 0.84
C MET A 272 -15.06 4.08 2.17
N LEU A 273 -14.45 4.54 3.26
CA LEU A 273 -14.82 4.23 4.65
C LEU A 273 -14.76 5.51 5.47
N SER A 274 -15.54 5.60 6.56
CA SER A 274 -15.33 6.67 7.52
C SER A 274 -13.94 6.55 8.14
N TYR A 275 -13.33 7.68 8.51
CA TYR A 275 -12.01 7.68 9.15
C TYR A 275 -11.98 6.85 10.43
N GLU A 276 -13.02 6.94 11.26
CA GLU A 276 -13.17 6.11 12.47
C GLU A 276 -13.16 4.60 12.13
N SER A 277 -13.96 4.20 11.15
CA SER A 277 -13.99 2.80 10.72
C SER A 277 -12.69 2.36 10.05
N PHE A 278 -11.94 3.28 9.45
CA PHE A 278 -10.63 3.00 8.88
C PHE A 278 -9.64 2.68 10.01
N VAL A 279 -9.51 3.58 10.99
CA VAL A 279 -8.63 3.42 12.16
C VAL A 279 -8.89 2.12 12.93
N GLN A 280 -10.17 1.79 13.20
CA GLN A 280 -10.52 0.56 13.93
C GLN A 280 -10.06 -0.74 13.24
N ARG A 281 -9.78 -0.69 11.94
CA ARG A 281 -9.42 -1.86 11.13
C ARG A 281 -7.94 -1.90 10.78
N ILE A 282 -7.20 -0.85 11.11
CA ILE A 282 -5.79 -0.76 10.83
C ILE A 282 -5.04 -1.83 11.61
N SER A 283 -4.04 -2.42 10.95
CA SER A 283 -3.13 -3.36 11.59
C SER A 283 -1.72 -3.06 11.14
N ASP A 284 -0.75 -3.51 11.91
CA ASP A 284 0.61 -3.61 11.39
C ASP A 284 0.69 -4.71 10.31
N LYS A 285 1.88 -4.86 9.73
CA LYS A 285 2.10 -5.83 8.65
C LYS A 285 2.01 -7.29 9.06
N TYR A 286 2.05 -7.55 10.37
CA TYR A 286 1.93 -8.89 10.93
C TYR A 286 0.48 -9.20 11.37
N GLY A 287 -0.45 -8.27 11.14
CA GLY A 287 -1.87 -8.43 11.43
C GLY A 287 -2.28 -8.04 12.85
N ARG A 288 -1.41 -7.39 13.63
CA ARG A 288 -1.73 -6.91 14.98
C ARG A 288 -2.48 -5.59 14.91
N VAL A 289 -3.55 -5.47 15.71
CA VAL A 289 -4.43 -4.29 15.74
C VAL A 289 -3.65 -3.01 15.99
N GLY A 290 -4.08 -1.93 15.35
CA GLY A 290 -3.55 -0.59 15.50
C GLY A 290 -3.46 -0.13 16.96
N ARG A 291 -2.26 0.23 17.43
CA ARG A 291 -2.04 0.96 18.67
C ARG A 291 -1.98 2.46 18.37
N PRO A 292 -2.51 3.33 19.24
CA PRO A 292 -2.61 4.76 18.95
C PRO A 292 -1.28 5.44 18.59
N ASP A 293 -0.21 5.04 19.30
CA ASP A 293 1.15 5.60 19.28
C ASP A 293 2.08 4.98 18.23
N ALA A 294 1.66 3.87 17.61
CA ALA A 294 2.46 3.19 16.62
C ALA A 294 2.27 3.80 15.23
N THR A 295 3.31 3.70 14.41
CA THR A 295 3.24 4.18 13.03
C THR A 295 2.63 3.16 12.09
N TYR A 296 1.83 3.66 11.15
CA TYR A 296 1.18 2.85 10.13
C TYR A 296 1.31 3.47 8.76
N GLY A 297 1.29 2.59 7.77
CA GLY A 297 1.38 3.00 6.39
C GLY A 297 2.81 2.89 5.87
N LEU A 298 2.95 2.39 4.65
CA LEU A 298 4.23 2.31 3.96
C LEU A 298 4.22 3.25 2.75
N VAL A 299 5.32 3.98 2.57
CA VAL A 299 5.57 4.88 1.43
C VAL A 299 6.96 4.67 0.86
N VAL A 300 7.16 5.07 -0.40
CA VAL A 300 8.50 5.20 -0.98
C VAL A 300 8.97 6.63 -0.73
N GLU A 301 10.21 6.77 -0.28
CA GLU A 301 10.85 8.08 -0.16
C GLU A 301 10.85 8.77 -1.53
N GLN A 302 10.06 9.82 -1.69
CA GLN A 302 10.16 10.69 -2.85
C GLN A 302 11.35 11.59 -2.60
N GLU A 303 12.35 11.59 -3.49
CA GLU A 303 13.31 12.68 -3.53
C GLU A 303 12.49 13.97 -3.60
N GLN A 304 12.60 14.80 -2.56
CA GLN A 304 11.99 16.12 -2.57
C GLN A 304 12.63 16.86 -3.73
N SER A 305 11.91 16.97 -4.85
CA SER A 305 12.26 17.92 -5.89
C SER A 305 12.23 19.28 -5.20
N VAL A 306 13.41 19.79 -4.85
CA VAL A 306 13.57 21.16 -4.37
C VAL A 306 12.89 22.02 -5.43
N ALA A 307 11.76 22.63 -5.07
CA ALA A 307 11.10 23.58 -5.94
C ALA A 307 12.12 24.66 -6.24
N VAL A 308 12.57 24.73 -7.48
CA VAL A 308 13.21 25.91 -8.03
C VAL A 308 12.13 26.99 -8.04
N HIS A 309 12.00 27.69 -6.91
CA HIS A 309 11.41 29.00 -6.84
C HIS A 309 12.56 29.98 -7.05
N GLU A 310 12.57 30.58 -8.23
CA GLU A 310 13.18 31.87 -8.60
C GLU A 310 12.88 32.02 -10.11
N ASP A 311 12.33 33.09 -10.65
CA ASP A 311 11.58 34.20 -10.12
C ASP A 311 10.89 34.83 -11.36
N GLU A 312 9.94 35.72 -11.08
CA GLU A 312 9.08 36.42 -12.03
C GLU A 312 9.81 37.03 -13.25
N ASP A 313 9.26 36.81 -14.45
CA ASP A 313 9.47 37.68 -15.61
C ASP A 313 8.89 39.08 -15.32
N PRO A 314 9.63 40.17 -15.58
CA PRO A 314 9.02 41.42 -15.98
C PRO A 314 9.20 41.63 -17.48
N VAL A 315 8.07 41.62 -18.18
CA VAL A 315 7.94 42.06 -19.57
C VAL A 315 8.37 43.52 -19.71
N SER A 316 9.45 43.71 -20.47
CA SER A 316 9.71 44.72 -21.51
C SER A 316 9.15 46.15 -21.36
N SER A 317 10.03 47.15 -21.41
CA SER A 317 10.01 48.34 -22.30
C SER A 317 10.99 49.39 -21.74
N ILE A 318 11.69 50.28 -22.46
CA ILE A 318 11.90 50.62 -23.87
C ILE A 318 13.12 51.59 -23.86
N SER A 319 13.98 51.48 -24.88
CA SER A 319 14.89 52.48 -25.51
C SER A 319 15.55 53.62 -24.69
N ASN A 320 16.87 53.80 -24.82
CA ASN A 320 17.49 54.75 -25.79
C ASN A 320 19.01 54.96 -25.59
N LEU A 321 19.73 54.86 -26.71
CA LEU A 321 20.89 55.60 -27.26
C LEU A 321 21.75 56.58 -26.44
N TYR A 322 22.98 56.75 -26.96
CA TYR A 322 24.12 57.64 -26.70
C TYR A 322 25.21 57.02 -25.80
N VAL A 323 26.48 56.86 -26.18
CA VAL A 323 27.35 57.35 -27.28
C VAL A 323 28.25 56.20 -27.73
#